data_AF-A0A0C9YMR6-F1
#
_entry.id   AF-A0A0C9YMR6-F1
#
_cell.length_a   1.000
_cell.length_b   1.000
_cell.length_c   1.000
_cell.angle_alpha   90.00
_cell.angle_beta   90.00
_cell.angle_gamma   90.00
#
_symmetry.space_group_name_H-M   'P 1'
#
loop_
_entity.id
_entity.type
_entity.pdbx_description
1 polymer ?
#
loop_
_entity_poly.entity_id
_entity_poly.type
_entity_poly.pdbx_seq_one_letter_code
_entity_poly.pdbx_strand_id
1 'polypeptide(L)'
;CVIPVFEGLLPPEHDNVVRTLLFRLAQWHALAKLRLHTEDTLKSLKYTTRLLGQQLRKFQAFTCASFQTTELPSKTAARNRRREAKFESQKGESTSTSHPGTRQLKTFNLSTYKIHALGDYVDTIRMFGTTDSYSTQMVSQACGVTTSD
;
A
#
# COMPACT_ATOMS: atom_id res chain seq x y z
N CYS A 1 -6.62 15.76 3.57
CA CYS A 1 -6.32 15.05 4.84
C CYS A 1 -7.55 14.24 5.22
N VAL A 2 -7.42 12.95 5.58
CA VAL A 2 -8.58 12.08 5.91
C VAL A 2 -8.79 11.90 7.42
N ILE A 3 -7.84 12.33 8.26
CA ILE A 3 -7.83 12.07 9.70
C ILE A 3 -9.14 12.52 10.41
N PRO A 4 -9.73 13.70 10.12
CA PRO A 4 -10.98 14.11 10.78
C PRO A 4 -12.16 13.17 10.49
N VAL A 5 -12.19 12.51 9.33
CA VAL A 5 -13.27 11.58 8.95
C VAL A 5 -13.24 10.31 9.82
N PHE A 6 -12.08 9.98 10.37
CA PHE A 6 -11.90 8.80 11.22
C PHE A 6 -12.08 9.12 12.70
N GLU A 7 -12.30 10.37 13.11
CA GLU A 7 -12.44 10.74 14.51
C GLU A 7 -13.77 10.25 15.09
N GLY A 8 -13.70 9.34 16.08
CA GLY A 8 -14.88 8.75 16.71
C GLY A 8 -15.58 7.70 15.83
N LEU A 9 -14.99 7.31 14.70
CA LEU A 9 -15.55 6.30 13.80
C LEU A 9 -15.40 4.89 14.37
N LEU A 10 -14.34 4.65 15.16
CA LEU A 10 -13.99 3.34 15.72
C LEU A 10 -14.14 3.35 17.24
N PRO A 11 -14.24 2.16 17.88
CA PRO A 11 -14.16 2.05 19.33
C PRO A 11 -12.93 2.80 19.87
N PRO A 12 -13.03 3.47 21.03
CA PRO A 12 -11.99 4.39 21.51
C PRO A 12 -10.58 3.81 21.55
N GLU A 13 -10.45 2.51 21.87
CA GLU A 13 -9.18 1.80 21.93
C GLU A 13 -8.48 1.71 20.56
N HIS A 14 -9.25 1.60 19.48
CA HIS A 14 -8.75 1.44 18.12
C HIS A 14 -8.69 2.76 17.34
N ASP A 15 -9.54 3.73 17.69
CA ASP A 15 -9.60 5.05 17.06
C ASP A 15 -8.24 5.74 17.05
N ASN A 16 -7.59 5.80 18.22
CA ASN A 16 -6.27 6.40 18.37
C ASN A 16 -5.20 5.68 17.52
N VAL A 17 -5.22 4.34 17.49
CA VAL A 17 -4.25 3.56 16.71
C VAL A 17 -4.39 3.87 15.22
N VAL A 18 -5.62 3.90 14.71
CA VAL A 18 -5.88 4.18 13.29
C VAL A 18 -5.53 5.63 12.94
N ARG A 19 -5.94 6.60 13.75
CA ARG A 19 -5.61 8.02 13.52
C ARG A 19 -4.11 8.28 13.57
N THR A 20 -3.41 7.68 14.53
CA THR A 20 -1.95 7.75 14.63
C THR A 20 -1.29 7.14 13.39
N LEU A 21 -1.78 5.99 12.92
CA LEU A 21 -1.26 5.35 11.71
C LEU A 21 -1.48 6.24 10.47
N LEU A 22 -2.68 6.83 10.30
CA LEU A 22 -2.99 7.76 9.22
C LEU A 22 -2.08 8.99 9.25
N PHE A 23 -1.83 9.55 10.43
CA PHE A 23 -0.88 10.65 10.59
C PHE A 23 0.55 10.25 10.19
N ARG A 24 1.04 9.08 10.63
CA ARG A 24 2.39 8.61 10.25
C ARG A 24 2.52 8.33 8.76
N LEU A 25 1.48 7.78 8.13
CA LEU A 25 1.43 7.61 6.68
C LEU A 25 1.49 8.95 5.95
N ALA A 26 0.73 9.94 6.40
CA ALA A 26 0.74 11.28 5.82
C ALA A 26 2.10 11.98 6.00
N GLN A 27 2.68 11.89 7.20
CA GLN A 27 4.02 12.42 7.51
C GLN A 27 5.09 11.78 6.63
N TRP A 28 5.08 10.45 6.54
CA TRP A 28 6.02 9.71 5.71
C TRP A 28 5.87 10.08 4.23
N HIS A 29 4.63 10.15 3.74
CA HIS A 29 4.33 10.50 2.35
C HIS A 29 4.79 11.92 2.00
N ALA A 30 4.53 12.89 2.87
CA ALA A 30 4.97 14.26 2.68
C ALA A 30 6.50 14.36 2.59
N LEU A 31 7.22 13.66 3.47
CA LEU A 31 8.69 13.61 3.44
C LEU A 31 9.21 12.91 2.19
N ALA A 32 8.62 11.77 1.80
CA ALA A 32 9.03 11.01 0.62
C ALA A 32 8.77 11.73 -0.72
N LYS A 33 7.89 12.74 -0.72
CA LYS A 33 7.47 13.50 -1.91
C LYS A 33 8.08 14.90 -1.99
N LEU A 34 9.03 15.24 -1.11
CA LEU A 34 9.73 16.51 -1.22
C LEU A 34 10.45 16.60 -2.58
N ARG A 35 10.35 17.75 -3.24
CA ARG A 35 11.06 18.02 -4.50
C ARG A 35 12.55 18.27 -4.31
N LEU A 36 12.94 18.56 -3.07
CA LEU A 36 14.34 18.77 -2.69
C LEU A 36 14.58 18.04 -1.37
N HIS A 37 15.58 17.17 -1.37
CA HIS A 37 16.05 16.51 -0.17
C HIS A 37 17.34 17.13 0.34
N THR A 38 17.42 17.26 1.66
CA THR A 38 18.64 17.58 2.40
C THR A 38 18.97 16.39 3.29
N GLU A 39 20.16 16.34 3.87
CA GLU A 39 20.52 15.28 4.81
C GLU A 39 19.53 15.20 5.99
N ASP A 40 19.00 16.33 6.43
CA ASP A 40 18.06 16.35 7.56
C ASP A 40 16.66 15.86 7.17
N THR A 41 16.18 16.15 5.95
CA THR A 41 14.91 15.57 5.49
C THR A 41 15.03 14.08 5.21
N LEU A 42 16.19 13.60 4.73
CA LEU A 42 16.47 12.17 4.57
C LEU A 42 16.55 11.43 5.91
N LYS A 43 17.22 12.02 6.91
CA LYS A 43 17.21 11.49 8.30
C LYS A 43 15.79 11.43 8.84
N SER A 44 15.00 12.48 8.63
CA SER A 44 13.60 12.55 9.05
C SER A 44 12.73 11.49 8.37
N LEU A 45 12.95 11.26 7.07
CA LEU A 45 12.26 10.21 6.32
C LEU A 45 12.61 8.83 6.88
N LYS A 46 13.90 8.54 7.07
CA LYS A 46 14.39 7.27 7.67
C LYS A 46 13.79 7.02 9.06
N TYR A 47 13.76 8.06 9.89
CA TYR A 47 13.17 8.00 11.22
C TYR A 47 11.66 7.74 11.16
N THR A 48 10.95 8.47 10.30
CA THR A 48 9.50 8.31 10.11
C THR A 48 9.16 6.92 9.56
N THR A 49 9.98 6.33 8.69
CA THR A 49 9.79 4.94 8.22
C THR A 49 9.82 3.94 9.39
N ARG A 50 10.72 4.13 10.36
CA ARG A 50 10.79 3.27 11.55
C ARG A 50 9.52 3.40 12.40
N LEU A 51 9.08 4.62 12.65
CA LEU A 51 7.85 4.90 13.40
C LEU A 51 6.62 4.31 12.69
N LEU A 52 6.52 4.49 11.37
CA LEU A 52 5.45 3.93 10.56
C LEU A 52 5.43 2.40 10.66
N GLY A 53 6.59 1.74 10.57
CA GLY A 53 6.71 0.29 10.74
C GLY A 53 6.25 -0.19 12.13
N GLN A 54 6.58 0.55 13.20
CA GLN A 54 6.09 0.25 14.55
C GLN A 54 4.56 0.39 14.64
N GLN A 55 4.00 1.47 14.07
CA GLN A 55 2.55 1.68 14.07
C GLN A 55 1.80 0.64 13.22
N LEU A 56 2.35 0.21 12.08
CA LEU A 56 1.78 -0.87 11.27
C LEU A 56 1.76 -2.19 12.03
N ARG A 57 2.83 -2.53 12.77
CA ARG A 57 2.86 -3.72 13.63
C ARG A 57 1.83 -3.63 14.76
N LYS A 58 1.72 -2.47 15.42
CA LYS A 58 0.68 -2.23 16.44
C LYS A 58 -0.72 -2.39 15.85
N PHE A 59 -0.99 -1.78 14.70
CA PHE A 59 -2.27 -1.90 14.00
C PHE A 59 -2.62 -3.35 13.67
N GLN A 60 -1.66 -4.14 13.18
CA GLN A 60 -1.89 -5.56 12.90
C GLN A 60 -2.16 -6.37 14.17
N ALA A 61 -1.32 -6.23 15.19
CA ALA A 61 -1.38 -7.06 16.39
C ALA A 61 -2.57 -6.71 17.30
N PHE A 62 -2.98 -5.45 17.32
CA PHE A 62 -4.03 -4.96 18.20
C PHE A 62 -5.35 -4.75 17.45
N THR A 63 -5.37 -3.86 16.46
CA THR A 63 -6.62 -3.52 15.75
C THR A 63 -7.08 -4.67 14.86
N CYS A 64 -6.25 -5.17 13.94
CA CYS A 64 -6.68 -6.23 13.03
C CYS A 64 -7.01 -7.55 13.74
N ALA A 65 -6.45 -7.81 14.92
CA ALA A 65 -6.80 -8.97 15.73
C ALA A 65 -8.24 -8.88 16.29
N SER A 66 -8.72 -7.67 16.61
CA SER A 66 -10.07 -7.43 17.13
C SER A 66 -11.16 -7.40 16.05
N PHE A 67 -10.80 -7.16 14.79
CA PHE A 67 -11.77 -7.06 13.68
C PHE A 67 -11.65 -8.23 12.71
N GLN A 68 -12.66 -9.10 12.70
CA GLN A 68 -12.72 -10.20 11.74
C GLN A 68 -13.11 -9.66 10.36
N THR A 69 -12.15 -9.62 9.43
CA THR A 69 -12.44 -9.24 8.03
C THR A 69 -12.49 -10.47 7.14
N THR A 70 -13.38 -10.44 6.15
CA THR A 70 -13.52 -11.50 5.15
C THR A 70 -13.31 -10.94 3.76
N GLU A 71 -12.93 -11.79 2.81
CA GLU A 71 -12.89 -11.37 1.41
C GLU A 71 -14.25 -10.88 0.91
N LEU A 72 -14.20 -9.85 0.07
CA LEU A 72 -15.39 -9.34 -0.64
C LEU A 72 -15.98 -10.44 -1.54
N PRO A 73 -17.32 -10.49 -1.75
CA PRO A 73 -17.95 -11.50 -2.60
C PRO A 73 -17.35 -11.56 -4.01
N SER A 74 -17.02 -10.40 -4.60
CA SER A 74 -16.39 -10.32 -5.92
C SER A 74 -15.00 -10.96 -5.97
N LYS A 75 -14.20 -10.82 -4.91
CA LYS A 75 -12.88 -11.46 -4.78
C LYS A 75 -13.00 -12.97 -4.61
N THR A 76 -13.97 -13.40 -3.81
CA THR A 76 -14.29 -14.83 -3.64
C THR A 76 -14.70 -15.46 -4.98
N ALA A 77 -15.62 -14.84 -5.71
CA ALA A 77 -16.07 -15.32 -7.03
C ALA A 77 -14.91 -15.36 -8.05
N ALA A 78 -14.08 -14.31 -8.10
CA ALA A 78 -12.90 -14.29 -8.97
C ALA A 78 -11.88 -15.39 -8.61
N ARG A 79 -11.70 -15.71 -7.32
CA ARG A 79 -10.85 -16.83 -6.91
C ARG A 79 -11.42 -18.18 -7.34
N ASN A 80 -12.72 -18.39 -7.18
CA ASN A 80 -13.35 -19.65 -7.57
C ASN A 80 -13.20 -19.90 -9.08
N ARG A 81 -13.47 -18.88 -9.91
CA ARG A 81 -13.23 -18.96 -11.38
C ARG A 81 -11.77 -19.31 -11.71
N ARG A 82 -10.80 -18.74 -11.00
CA ARG A 82 -9.37 -19.07 -11.20
C ARG A 82 -9.01 -20.50 -10.76
N ARG A 83 -9.69 -21.03 -9.73
CA ARG A 83 -9.51 -22.42 -9.30
C ARG A 83 -10.10 -23.36 -10.34
N GLU A 84 -11.33 -23.12 -10.77
CA GLU A 84 -12.04 -23.88 -11.81
C GLU A 84 -11.21 -23.95 -13.10
N ALA A 85 -10.73 -22.81 -13.61
CA ALA A 85 -9.87 -22.77 -14.81
C ALA A 85 -8.54 -23.55 -14.65
N LYS A 86 -7.97 -23.61 -13.44
CA LYS A 86 -6.77 -24.41 -13.15
C LYS A 86 -7.08 -25.91 -13.09
N PHE A 87 -8.24 -26.29 -12.54
CA PHE A 87 -8.70 -27.68 -12.50
C PHE A 87 -9.05 -28.20 -13.91
N GLU A 88 -9.67 -27.38 -14.76
CA GLU A 88 -9.93 -27.74 -16.15
C GLU A 88 -8.65 -27.96 -16.97
N SER A 89 -7.56 -27.28 -16.60
CA SER A 89 -6.24 -27.44 -17.23
C SER A 89 -5.45 -28.66 -16.71
N GLN A 90 -5.89 -29.31 -15.63
CA GLN A 90 -5.22 -30.44 -14.96
C GLN A 90 -6.13 -31.66 -14.87
N LYS A 91 -6.72 -32.07 -16.00
CA LYS A 91 -7.59 -33.25 -16.06
C LYS A 91 -6.74 -34.54 -15.98
N GLY A 92 -6.40 -34.91 -14.75
CA GLY A 92 -5.69 -36.14 -14.40
C GLY A 92 -5.55 -36.25 -12.88
N GLU A 93 -6.47 -37.00 -12.28
CA GLU A 93 -6.40 -37.60 -10.93
C GLU A 93 -7.06 -36.86 -9.74
N SER A 94 -8.17 -37.48 -9.32
CA SER A 94 -8.84 -37.60 -8.01
C SER A 94 -9.35 -36.39 -7.20
N THR A 95 -10.68 -36.37 -7.12
CA THR A 95 -11.60 -36.01 -6.02
C THR A 95 -10.98 -35.39 -4.76
N SER A 96 -11.11 -34.08 -4.61
CA SER A 96 -11.12 -33.43 -3.29
C SER A 96 -12.39 -32.62 -3.12
N THR A 97 -13.19 -33.02 -2.14
CA THR A 97 -14.45 -32.43 -1.66
C THR A 97 -14.42 -30.90 -1.74
N SER A 98 -15.13 -30.34 -2.72
CA SER A 98 -15.33 -28.90 -2.87
C SER A 98 -16.30 -28.42 -1.79
N HIS A 99 -15.77 -27.98 -0.65
CA HIS A 99 -16.60 -27.26 0.31
C HIS A 99 -17.08 -25.93 -0.30
N PRO A 100 -18.40 -25.74 -0.51
CA PRO A 100 -18.92 -24.48 -0.97
C PRO A 100 -18.84 -23.46 0.18
N GLY A 101 -18.31 -22.28 -0.10
CA GLY A 101 -18.81 -21.06 0.54
C GLY A 101 -18.29 -20.67 1.92
N THR A 102 -17.17 -21.18 2.43
CA THR A 102 -16.57 -20.56 3.61
C THR A 102 -15.97 -19.19 3.23
N ARG A 103 -16.54 -18.11 3.79
CA ARG A 103 -15.98 -16.76 3.67
C ARG A 103 -14.54 -16.80 4.18
N GLN A 104 -13.58 -16.60 3.28
CA GLN A 104 -12.17 -16.66 3.64
C GLN A 104 -11.82 -15.47 4.50
N LEU A 105 -11.35 -15.76 5.71
CA LEU A 105 -10.85 -14.75 6.64
C LEU A 105 -9.64 -14.07 6.02
N LYS A 106 -9.63 -12.75 6.10
CA LYS A 106 -8.52 -11.94 5.63
C LYS A 106 -7.90 -11.20 6.78
N THR A 107 -6.59 -11.38 6.90
CA THR A 107 -5.76 -10.66 7.87
C THR A 107 -4.87 -9.69 7.11
N PHE A 108 -4.57 -8.56 7.75
CA PHE A 108 -3.59 -7.60 7.23
C PHE A 108 -2.21 -8.26 7.13
N ASN A 109 -1.57 -8.16 5.96
CA ASN A 109 -0.27 -8.77 5.68
C ASN A 109 0.81 -7.69 5.61
N LEU A 110 1.71 -7.67 6.61
CA LEU A 110 2.86 -6.76 6.60
C LEU A 110 3.99 -7.21 5.68
N SER A 111 4.09 -8.50 5.33
CA SER A 111 5.18 -9.05 4.52
C SER A 111 5.01 -8.83 3.02
N THR A 112 4.34 -7.73 2.64
CA THR A 112 4.16 -7.37 1.23
C THR A 112 5.30 -6.47 0.77
N TYR A 113 5.70 -6.61 -0.49
CA TYR A 113 6.72 -5.78 -1.11
C TYR A 113 6.48 -4.27 -0.86
N LYS A 114 5.21 -3.82 -0.91
CA LYS A 114 4.85 -2.42 -0.68
C LYS A 114 5.30 -1.89 0.68
N ILE A 115 5.27 -2.71 1.73
CA ILE A 115 5.68 -2.31 3.08
C ILE A 115 7.20 -2.36 3.21
N HIS A 116 7.85 -3.37 2.65
CA HIS A 116 9.31 -3.49 2.67
C HIS A 116 9.99 -2.37 1.88
N ALA A 117 9.46 -2.04 0.70
CA ALA A 117 9.98 -0.99 -0.16
C ALA A 117 10.01 0.39 0.52
N LEU A 118 9.20 0.65 1.55
CA LEU A 118 9.24 1.91 2.31
C LEU A 118 10.60 2.16 2.98
N GLY A 119 11.32 1.09 3.32
CA GLY A 119 12.69 1.14 3.87
C GLY A 119 13.71 1.66 2.88
N ASP A 120 13.50 1.33 1.60
CA ASP A 120 14.48 1.55 0.53
C ASP A 120 14.41 2.96 -0.06
N TYR A 121 13.38 3.75 0.29
CA TYR A 121 13.17 5.11 -0.26
C TYR A 121 14.36 6.02 -0.04
N VAL A 122 14.96 6.02 1.17
CA VAL A 122 16.07 6.91 1.50
C VAL A 122 17.29 6.62 0.64
N ASP A 123 17.62 5.34 0.48
CA ASP A 123 18.78 4.92 -0.32
C ASP A 123 18.50 5.12 -1.82
N THR A 124 17.26 4.87 -2.26
CA THR A 124 16.81 5.16 -3.64
C THR A 124 16.94 6.64 -3.96
N ILE A 125 16.48 7.53 -3.08
CA ILE A 125 16.57 8.99 -3.27
C ILE A 125 18.04 9.45 -3.32
N ARG A 126 18.91 8.87 -2.49
CA ARG A 126 20.34 9.19 -2.51
C ARG A 126 21.03 8.77 -3.81
N MET A 127 20.68 7.61 -4.35
CA MET A 127 21.31 7.09 -5.56
C MET A 127 20.76 7.72 -6.84
N PHE A 128 19.45 7.98 -6.90
CA PHE A 128 18.78 8.34 -8.15
C PHE A 128 18.10 9.71 -8.13
N GLY A 129 18.05 10.40 -6.98
CA GLY A 129 17.33 11.65 -6.81
C GLY A 129 15.83 11.46 -6.55
N THR A 130 15.07 12.56 -6.60
CA THR A 130 13.63 12.55 -6.35
C THR A 130 12.87 11.87 -7.49
N THR A 131 11.79 11.16 -7.14
CA THR A 131 10.98 10.43 -8.13
C THR A 131 9.90 11.29 -8.81
N ASP A 132 9.85 12.60 -8.55
CA ASP A 132 8.80 13.51 -9.01
C ASP A 132 8.94 13.96 -10.47
N SER A 133 10.06 13.64 -11.14
CA SER A 133 10.40 14.15 -12.48
C SER A 133 10.59 13.08 -13.58
N TYR A 134 10.27 11.80 -13.35
CA TYR A 134 10.41 10.74 -14.37
C TYR A 134 9.23 10.66 -15.36
N SER A 135 8.63 11.79 -15.75
CA SER A 135 7.62 11.79 -16.81
C SER A 135 8.27 11.97 -18.18
N THR A 136 8.16 10.95 -19.04
CA THR A 136 8.64 10.99 -20.44
C THR A 136 7.75 11.85 -21.36
N GLN A 137 6.64 12.40 -20.85
CA GLN A 137 5.70 13.20 -21.63
C GLN A 137 6.20 14.63 -21.96
N MET A 138 7.33 15.07 -21.38
CA MET A 138 7.86 16.43 -21.58
C MET A 138 8.57 16.65 -22.94
N VAL A 139 8.75 15.62 -23.77
CA VAL A 139 9.57 15.70 -25.01
C VAL A 139 8.76 16.01 -26.29
N SER A 140 7.42 16.06 -26.26
CA SER A 140 6.64 16.22 -27.50
C SER A 140 6.14 17.64 -27.83
N GLN A 141 6.51 18.68 -27.06
CA GLN A 141 5.99 20.05 -27.27
C GLN A 141 7.05 21.09 -27.66
N ALA A 142 8.08 20.70 -28.39
CA ALA A 142 9.02 21.68 -28.96
C ALA A 142 9.48 21.26 -30.36
N CYS A 143 8.61 21.38 -31.36
CA CYS A 143 9.01 21.88 -32.68
C CYS A 143 7.75 22.20 -33.51
N GLY A 144 7.32 23.46 -33.45
CA GLY A 144 6.31 24.03 -34.35
C GLY A 144 6.79 25.40 -34.77
N VAL A 145 7.91 25.45 -35.50
CA VAL A 145 8.37 26.68 -36.16
C VAL A 145 7.45 26.89 -37.36
N THR A 146 6.50 27.82 -37.24
CA THR A 146 5.75 28.35 -38.37
C THR A 146 6.60 29.42 -39.05
N THR A 147 7.21 29.10 -40.18
CA THR A 147 7.68 30.11 -41.15
C THR A 147 6.49 30.50 -42.03
N SER A 148 6.12 31.78 -42.00
CA SER A 148 5.26 32.42 -42.99
C SER A 148 6.13 33.18 -43.98
N ASP A 149 5.97 32.86 -45.26
CA ASP A 149 6.13 33.75 -46.42
C ASP A 149 5.09 33.31 -47.47
#